data_AF-U3RGX8-F1
#
_entry.id   AF-U3RGX8-F1
#
_cell.length_a   1.000
_cell.length_b   1.000
_cell.length_c   1.000
_cell.angle_alpha   90.00
_cell.angle_beta   90.00
_cell.angle_gamma   90.00
#
_symmetry.space_group_name_H-M   'P 1'
#
loop_
_entity.id
_entity.type
_entity.pdbx_description
1 polymer ?
#
loop_
_entity_poly.entity_id
_entity_poly.type
_entity_poly.pdbx_seq_one_letter_code
_entity_poly.pdbx_strand_id
1 'polypeptide(L)'
;MTGGSAVQSSGRWGYPEDPREWFKQLVGALPATELLEESEILVVDINLIKGILNELQQELEKMSLDELLDKFLSVVPDIASEESYNEAIKKLEKVYKEMFPVEFGMLEKFREHSTLEDKKRVWEEIYRPTAVNLAEGFASESARLWDYAFSKEDISDDELEELDLINRWLFLLTKVFAISSRLEDMEKSVELSRFGIVLYLRGLKILYETPGISIGTAKQMLRQDFELIIRKILESGYDFQKADDYLLSEVLEE
;
A
#
# COMPACT_ATOMS: atom_id res chain seq x y z
N MET A 1 -27.64 34.89 -12.27
CA MET A 1 -28.00 33.69 -11.49
C MET A 1 -26.91 32.68 -11.73
N THR A 2 -26.03 32.53 -10.75
CA THR A 2 -24.84 31.69 -10.77
C THR A 2 -25.23 30.26 -10.41
N GLY A 3 -25.28 29.38 -11.41
CA GLY A 3 -25.32 27.94 -11.19
C GLY A 3 -23.89 27.42 -11.12
N GLY A 4 -23.39 27.20 -9.91
CA GLY A 4 -22.15 26.46 -9.70
C GLY A 4 -22.41 24.99 -10.01
N SER A 5 -21.76 24.46 -11.05
CA SER A 5 -21.64 23.02 -11.24
C SER A 5 -20.58 22.51 -10.28
N ALA A 6 -20.99 21.65 -9.35
CA ALA A 6 -20.07 20.81 -8.61
C ALA A 6 -19.20 20.05 -9.62
N VAL A 7 -17.89 20.27 -9.57
CA VAL A 7 -16.91 19.44 -10.26
C VAL A 7 -16.99 18.08 -9.57
N GLN A 8 -17.61 17.11 -10.23
CA GLN A 8 -17.47 15.71 -9.87
C GLN A 8 -15.99 15.37 -10.04
N SER A 9 -15.35 14.92 -8.97
CA SER A 9 -14.00 14.40 -8.96
C SER A 9 -13.98 13.03 -9.65
N SER A 10 -14.21 13.00 -10.96
CA SER A 10 -13.72 11.91 -11.78
C SER A 10 -12.19 11.97 -11.71
N GLY A 11 -11.53 10.89 -11.28
CA GLY A 11 -10.09 10.75 -11.45
C GLY A 11 -9.69 11.15 -12.87
N ARG A 12 -8.45 11.62 -13.04
CA ARG A 12 -7.90 12.30 -14.25
C ARG A 12 -8.25 11.66 -15.61
N TRP A 13 -8.72 10.41 -15.64
CA TRP A 13 -8.92 9.60 -16.83
C TRP A 13 -10.26 8.80 -16.89
N GLY A 14 -11.21 9.04 -15.98
CA GLY A 14 -12.57 8.45 -16.10
C GLY A 14 -12.66 6.93 -15.86
N TYR A 15 -11.80 6.38 -15.00
CA TYR A 15 -11.77 4.97 -14.63
C TYR A 15 -13.01 4.50 -13.84
N PRO A 16 -13.33 3.20 -13.88
CA PRO A 16 -14.49 2.64 -13.18
C PRO A 16 -14.39 2.78 -11.65
N GLU A 17 -13.19 2.77 -11.06
CA GLU A 17 -12.97 3.07 -9.64
C GLU A 17 -11.66 3.88 -9.45
N ASP A 18 -11.69 4.78 -8.47
CA ASP A 18 -10.57 5.64 -8.12
C ASP A 18 -9.69 4.92 -7.09
N PRO A 19 -8.42 4.58 -7.38
CA PRO A 19 -7.58 3.86 -6.42
C PRO A 19 -7.37 4.64 -5.13
N ARG A 20 -7.64 5.95 -5.10
CA ARG A 20 -7.66 6.73 -3.86
C ARG A 20 -8.67 6.18 -2.84
N GLU A 21 -9.71 5.48 -3.26
CA GLU A 21 -10.71 4.87 -2.35
C GLU A 21 -10.10 3.75 -1.47
N TRP A 22 -9.05 3.07 -1.93
CA TRP A 22 -8.35 2.04 -1.15
C TRP A 22 -7.41 2.61 -0.10
N PHE A 23 -7.10 3.91 -0.19
CA PHE A 23 -6.09 4.53 0.65
C PHE A 23 -6.47 4.51 2.14
N LYS A 24 -7.75 4.71 2.48
CA LYS A 24 -8.20 4.61 3.89
C LYS A 24 -7.98 3.22 4.48
N GLN A 25 -8.21 2.16 3.69
CA GLN A 25 -7.98 0.79 4.13
C GLN A 25 -6.50 0.50 4.34
N LEU A 26 -5.66 1.00 3.43
CA LEU A 26 -4.20 0.86 3.53
C LEU A 26 -3.63 1.64 4.73
N VAL A 27 -4.11 2.86 4.99
CA VAL A 27 -3.72 3.62 6.18
C VAL A 27 -4.17 2.93 7.47
N GLY A 28 -5.38 2.36 7.50
CA GLY A 28 -5.86 1.56 8.64
C GLY A 28 -5.06 0.27 8.88
N ALA A 29 -4.40 -0.26 7.84
CA ALA A 29 -3.56 -1.45 7.91
C ALA A 29 -2.12 -1.17 8.39
N LEU A 30 -1.58 0.03 8.13
CA LEU A 30 -0.24 0.47 8.54
C LEU A 30 0.12 0.09 10.00
N PRO A 31 -0.75 0.32 10.99
CA PRO A 31 -0.36 0.15 12.39
C PRO A 31 -0.23 -1.32 12.77
N ALA A 32 -0.96 -2.22 12.11
CA ALA A 32 -0.75 -3.66 12.28
C ALA A 32 0.68 -4.07 11.89
N THR A 33 1.31 -3.34 10.97
CA THR A 33 2.72 -3.54 10.57
C THR A 33 3.70 -2.92 11.57
N GLU A 34 3.28 -1.94 12.36
CA GLU A 34 4.12 -1.23 13.35
C GLU A 34 4.20 -1.97 14.71
N LEU A 35 3.20 -2.81 15.01
CA LEU A 35 3.10 -3.53 16.29
C LEU A 35 4.11 -4.67 16.49
N LEU A 36 4.91 -5.01 15.48
CA LEU A 36 5.68 -6.26 15.43
C LEU A 36 7.18 -6.10 15.73
N GLU A 37 7.61 -4.93 16.21
CA GLU A 37 8.99 -4.65 16.64
C GLU A 37 9.27 -5.14 18.08
N GLU A 38 10.49 -5.61 18.38
CA GLU A 38 10.85 -6.29 19.64
C GLU A 38 10.81 -5.40 20.90
N SER A 39 10.38 -6.02 22.00
CA SER A 39 10.42 -5.53 23.38
C SER A 39 10.00 -6.68 24.32
N GLU A 40 10.29 -6.56 25.61
CA GLU A 40 9.85 -7.48 26.65
C GLU A 40 9.12 -6.69 27.75
N ILE A 41 7.89 -7.09 28.14
CA ILE A 41 7.24 -7.03 29.49
C ILE A 41 5.72 -6.77 29.44
N LEU A 42 4.92 -7.75 29.91
CA LEU A 42 3.48 -7.72 30.31
C LEU A 42 2.37 -7.70 29.22
N VAL A 43 1.54 -8.74 29.34
CA VAL A 43 0.38 -9.16 28.54
C VAL A 43 -0.59 -8.03 28.21
N VAL A 44 -0.76 -7.76 26.92
CA VAL A 44 -1.86 -6.97 26.39
C VAL A 44 -2.83 -7.92 25.66
N ASP A 45 -4.13 -7.83 25.95
CA ASP A 45 -5.16 -8.64 25.29
C ASP A 45 -5.32 -8.24 23.82
N ILE A 46 -5.32 -9.21 22.90
CA ILE A 46 -5.54 -8.99 21.46
C ILE A 46 -6.87 -8.28 21.15
N ASN A 47 -7.87 -8.43 22.02
CA ASN A 47 -9.13 -7.71 21.89
C ASN A 47 -8.96 -6.20 22.07
N LEU A 48 -7.99 -5.78 22.89
CA LEU A 48 -7.65 -4.36 23.01
C LEU A 48 -7.07 -3.83 21.70
N ILE A 49 -6.21 -4.60 21.03
CA ILE A 49 -5.62 -4.19 19.74
C ILE A 49 -6.68 -4.11 18.66
N LYS A 50 -7.58 -5.09 18.58
CA LYS A 50 -8.73 -5.02 17.67
C LYS A 50 -9.61 -3.80 17.97
N GLY A 51 -9.78 -3.46 19.25
CA GLY A 51 -10.45 -2.22 19.69
C GLY A 51 -9.76 -0.96 19.16
N ILE A 52 -8.45 -0.82 19.38
CA ILE A 52 -7.65 0.32 18.93
C ILE A 52 -7.71 0.47 17.41
N LEU A 53 -7.57 -0.64 16.66
CA LEU A 53 -7.63 -0.60 15.19
C LEU A 53 -9.04 -0.23 14.68
N ASN A 54 -10.09 -0.64 15.38
CA ASN A 54 -11.46 -0.23 15.05
C ASN A 54 -11.69 1.27 15.33
N GLU A 55 -11.18 1.78 16.45
CA GLU A 55 -11.25 3.22 16.78
C GLU A 55 -10.51 4.05 15.72
N LEU A 56 -9.31 3.61 15.35
CA LEU A 56 -8.56 4.22 14.26
C LEU A 56 -9.35 4.23 12.94
N GLN A 57 -9.93 3.10 12.56
CA GLN A 57 -10.72 3.00 11.33
C GLN A 57 -11.88 4.01 11.35
N GLN A 58 -12.53 4.20 12.50
CA GLN A 58 -13.58 5.21 12.66
C GLN A 58 -13.05 6.65 12.56
N GLU A 59 -11.85 6.94 13.08
CA GLU A 59 -11.22 8.25 12.90
C GLU A 59 -10.85 8.50 11.44
N LEU A 60 -10.28 7.51 10.75
CA LEU A 60 -9.98 7.58 9.31
C LEU A 60 -11.24 7.83 8.46
N GLU A 61 -12.37 7.24 8.82
CA GLU A 61 -13.65 7.47 8.15
C GLU A 61 -14.13 8.91 8.27
N LYS A 62 -13.86 9.60 9.39
CA LYS A 62 -14.23 11.00 9.63
C LYS A 62 -13.38 12.01 8.85
N MET A 63 -12.16 11.62 8.47
CA MET A 63 -11.24 12.50 7.73
C MET A 63 -11.56 12.55 6.25
N SER A 64 -11.31 13.69 5.61
CA SER A 64 -11.42 13.80 4.16
C SER A 64 -10.30 13.02 3.47
N LEU A 65 -10.59 12.43 2.32
CA LEU A 65 -9.61 11.66 1.55
C LEU A 65 -8.44 12.54 1.11
N ASP A 66 -8.72 13.76 0.65
CA ASP A 66 -7.72 14.72 0.22
C ASP A 66 -6.76 15.13 1.35
N GLU A 67 -7.27 15.40 2.56
CA GLU A 67 -6.41 15.71 3.72
C GLU A 67 -5.48 14.55 4.08
N LEU A 68 -6.01 13.33 4.05
CA LEU A 68 -5.20 12.13 4.31
C LEU A 68 -4.12 11.99 3.22
N LEU A 69 -4.48 12.14 1.95
CA LEU A 69 -3.56 11.96 0.83
C LEU A 69 -2.44 13.00 0.88
N ASP A 70 -2.77 14.28 1.09
CA ASP A 70 -1.78 15.36 1.20
C ASP A 70 -0.72 15.04 2.24
N LYS A 71 -1.13 14.55 3.42
CA LYS A 71 -0.20 14.22 4.50
C LYS A 71 0.70 13.03 4.16
N PHE A 72 0.14 11.93 3.67
CA PHE A 72 0.92 10.72 3.37
C PHE A 72 1.77 10.86 2.11
N LEU A 73 1.27 11.53 1.07
CA LEU A 73 2.03 11.77 -0.16
C LEU A 73 3.17 12.77 0.05
N SER A 74 3.10 13.64 1.05
CA SER A 74 4.18 14.58 1.39
C SER A 74 5.50 13.90 1.77
N VAL A 75 5.45 12.64 2.20
CA VAL A 75 6.63 11.89 2.64
C VAL A 75 7.13 10.86 1.62
N VAL A 76 6.41 10.73 0.50
CA VAL A 76 6.75 9.80 -0.58
C VAL A 76 7.98 10.31 -1.33
N PRO A 77 9.02 9.49 -1.54
CA PRO A 77 10.24 9.93 -2.17
C PRO A 77 9.98 10.24 -3.65
N ASP A 78 10.74 11.16 -4.22
CA ASP A 78 10.64 11.49 -5.65
C ASP A 78 11.37 10.46 -6.53
N ILE A 79 12.42 9.84 -6.00
CA ILE A 79 13.24 8.82 -6.65
C ILE A 79 13.28 7.56 -5.80
N ALA A 80 13.14 6.40 -6.44
CA ALA A 80 13.17 5.11 -5.76
C ALA A 80 14.61 4.67 -5.47
N SER A 81 14.90 4.46 -4.19
CA SER A 81 16.06 3.73 -3.70
C SER A 81 15.70 3.07 -2.37
N GLU A 82 16.47 2.08 -1.96
CA GLU A 82 16.24 1.44 -0.65
C GLU A 82 16.37 2.45 0.50
N GLU A 83 17.33 3.38 0.41
CA GLU A 83 17.49 4.45 1.40
C GLU A 83 16.28 5.39 1.42
N SER A 84 15.77 5.79 0.24
CA SER A 84 14.62 6.70 0.16
C SER A 84 13.33 6.05 0.63
N TYR A 85 13.14 4.76 0.37
CA TYR A 85 12.01 3.97 0.89
C TYR A 85 12.09 3.83 2.41
N ASN A 86 13.26 3.49 2.96
CA ASN A 86 13.46 3.40 4.40
C ASN A 86 13.24 4.75 5.10
N GLU A 87 13.66 5.86 4.48
CA GLU A 87 13.38 7.20 4.99
C GLU A 87 11.88 7.51 4.94
N ALA A 88 11.20 7.15 3.85
CA ALA A 88 9.76 7.34 3.69
C ALA A 88 8.97 6.55 4.76
N ILE A 89 9.33 5.29 5.02
CA ILE A 89 8.73 4.46 6.07
C ILE A 89 8.84 5.16 7.44
N LYS A 90 10.03 5.68 7.79
CA LYS A 90 10.23 6.43 9.05
C LYS A 90 9.42 7.72 9.11
N LYS A 91 9.21 8.39 7.98
CA LYS A 91 8.38 9.60 7.91
C LYS A 91 6.89 9.27 7.97
N LEU A 92 6.46 8.14 7.41
CA LEU A 92 5.08 7.67 7.49
C LEU A 92 4.67 7.38 8.93
N GLU A 93 5.53 6.72 9.72
CA GLU A 93 5.30 6.50 11.15
C GLU A 93 5.08 7.84 11.89
N LYS A 94 5.87 8.88 11.56
CA LYS A 94 5.71 10.23 12.14
C LYS A 94 4.41 10.89 11.73
N VAL A 95 4.05 10.83 10.45
CA VAL A 95 2.77 11.35 9.95
C VAL A 95 1.62 10.68 10.69
N TYR A 96 1.67 9.35 10.80
CA TYR A 96 0.66 8.57 11.48
C TYR A 96 0.56 8.91 12.97
N LYS A 97 1.71 9.05 13.67
CA LYS A 97 1.77 9.54 15.06
C LYS A 97 1.17 10.92 15.26
N GLU A 98 1.41 11.85 14.33
CA GLU A 98 0.88 13.21 14.40
C GLU A 98 -0.64 13.25 14.16
N MET A 99 -1.14 12.36 13.30
CA MET A 99 -2.55 12.28 12.94
C MET A 99 -3.40 11.54 13.98
N PHE A 100 -2.86 10.47 14.55
CA PHE A 100 -3.57 9.58 15.48
C PHE A 100 -2.78 9.40 16.79
N PRO A 101 -2.50 10.49 17.53
CA PRO A 101 -1.57 10.44 18.67
C PRO A 101 -2.07 9.56 19.82
N VAL A 102 -3.39 9.40 19.96
CA VAL A 102 -4.00 8.58 21.01
C VAL A 102 -3.84 7.10 20.67
N GLU A 103 -4.29 6.70 19.50
CA GLU A 103 -4.22 5.33 18.98
C GLU A 103 -2.74 4.91 18.86
N PHE A 104 -1.90 5.75 18.26
CA PHE A 104 -0.46 5.52 18.17
C PHE A 104 0.19 5.35 19.54
N GLY A 105 -0.17 6.19 20.53
CA GLY A 105 0.34 6.05 21.89
C GLY A 105 -0.08 4.73 22.56
N MET A 106 -1.25 4.17 22.22
CA MET A 106 -1.65 2.84 22.69
C MET A 106 -0.89 1.73 21.98
N LEU A 107 -0.65 1.87 20.68
CA LEU A 107 0.16 0.95 19.87
C LEU A 107 1.63 0.95 20.31
N GLU A 108 2.21 2.11 20.62
CA GLU A 108 3.57 2.22 21.18
C GLU A 108 3.68 1.50 22.52
N LYS A 109 2.69 1.67 23.41
CA LYS A 109 2.65 0.93 24.68
C LYS A 109 2.53 -0.56 24.44
N PHE A 110 1.72 -1.02 23.49
CA PHE A 110 1.69 -2.42 23.10
C PHE A 110 3.08 -2.86 22.63
N ARG A 111 3.69 -2.14 21.69
CA ARG A 111 5.01 -2.47 21.14
C ARG A 111 6.05 -2.63 22.24
N GLU A 112 6.05 -1.74 23.24
CA GLU A 112 6.99 -1.72 24.37
C GLU A 112 6.74 -2.82 25.42
N HIS A 113 5.50 -3.28 25.58
CA HIS A 113 5.12 -4.21 26.64
C HIS A 113 4.76 -5.63 26.13
N SER A 114 4.65 -5.83 24.82
CA SER A 114 4.18 -7.12 24.30
C SER A 114 5.27 -8.17 24.25
N THR A 115 4.93 -9.38 24.66
CA THR A 115 5.83 -10.53 24.50
C THR A 115 5.94 -10.95 23.03
N LEU A 116 6.93 -11.78 22.71
CA LEU A 116 7.03 -12.38 21.37
C LEU A 116 5.79 -13.21 21.00
N GLU A 117 5.16 -13.86 21.98
CA GLU A 117 3.92 -14.63 21.77
C GLU A 117 2.74 -13.71 21.43
N ASP A 118 2.60 -12.57 22.12
CA ASP A 118 1.58 -11.57 21.82
C ASP A 118 1.77 -10.98 20.42
N LYS A 119 3.02 -10.70 20.03
CA LYS A 119 3.37 -10.21 18.68
C LYS A 119 3.04 -11.24 17.60
N LYS A 120 3.37 -12.51 17.82
CA LYS A 120 2.97 -13.60 16.92
C LYS A 120 1.47 -13.71 16.78
N ARG A 121 0.70 -13.60 17.87
CA ARG A 121 -0.76 -13.62 17.82
C ARG A 121 -1.33 -12.43 17.04
N VAL A 122 -0.83 -11.22 17.27
CA VAL A 122 -1.22 -10.04 16.47
C VAL A 122 -0.86 -10.25 15.00
N TRP A 123 0.31 -10.80 14.72
CA TRP A 123 0.73 -11.08 13.36
C TRP A 123 -0.20 -12.09 12.66
N GLU A 124 -0.53 -13.20 13.32
CA GLU A 124 -1.39 -14.25 12.79
C GLU A 124 -2.87 -13.85 12.69
N GLU A 125 -3.41 -13.21 13.72
CA GLU A 125 -4.85 -12.93 13.82
C GLU A 125 -5.25 -11.57 13.23
N ILE A 126 -4.31 -10.64 13.03
CA ILE A 126 -4.61 -9.27 12.57
C ILE A 126 -3.81 -8.96 11.31
N TYR A 127 -2.48 -8.94 11.38
CA TYR A 127 -1.66 -8.51 10.25
C TYR A 127 -1.84 -9.41 9.03
N ARG A 128 -1.73 -10.73 9.17
CA ARG A 128 -1.81 -11.68 8.06
C ARG A 128 -3.16 -11.59 7.34
N PRO A 129 -4.32 -11.62 8.04
CA PRO A 129 -5.62 -11.37 7.41
C PRO A 129 -5.69 -10.04 6.68
N THR A 130 -5.16 -8.96 7.28
CA THR A 130 -5.13 -7.65 6.63
C THR A 130 -4.31 -7.65 5.35
N ALA A 131 -3.13 -8.27 5.35
CA ALA A 131 -2.30 -8.41 4.15
C ALA A 131 -2.99 -9.27 3.08
N VAL A 132 -3.69 -10.34 3.44
CA VAL A 132 -4.51 -11.13 2.50
C VAL A 132 -5.62 -10.27 1.89
N ASN A 133 -6.36 -9.53 2.71
CA ASN A 133 -7.45 -8.67 2.24
C ASN A 133 -6.94 -7.58 1.28
N LEU A 134 -5.78 -6.97 1.57
CA LEU A 134 -5.15 -6.01 0.67
C LEU A 134 -4.76 -6.66 -0.66
N ALA A 135 -4.16 -7.85 -0.63
CA ALA A 135 -3.79 -8.57 -1.84
C ALA A 135 -5.02 -8.92 -2.70
N GLU A 136 -6.09 -9.43 -2.09
CA GLU A 136 -7.35 -9.73 -2.78
C GLU A 136 -8.00 -8.47 -3.36
N GLY A 137 -7.94 -7.35 -2.63
CA GLY A 137 -8.40 -6.05 -3.08
C GLY A 137 -7.69 -5.60 -4.36
N PHE A 138 -6.36 -5.56 -4.34
CA PHE A 138 -5.57 -5.18 -5.51
C PHE A 138 -5.77 -6.13 -6.70
N ALA A 139 -5.92 -7.44 -6.44
CA ALA A 139 -6.21 -8.41 -7.50
C ALA A 139 -7.59 -8.18 -8.14
N SER A 140 -8.60 -7.85 -7.32
CA SER A 140 -9.94 -7.49 -7.80
C SER A 140 -9.91 -6.23 -8.66
N GLU A 141 -9.17 -5.20 -8.24
CA GLU A 141 -9.01 -3.96 -9.02
C GLU A 141 -8.29 -4.18 -10.34
N SER A 142 -7.22 -4.99 -10.33
CA SER A 142 -6.52 -5.41 -11.56
C SER A 142 -7.46 -6.13 -12.54
N ALA A 143 -8.33 -7.02 -12.05
CA ALA A 143 -9.31 -7.71 -12.88
C ALA A 143 -10.35 -6.73 -13.47
N ARG A 144 -10.89 -5.82 -12.65
CA ARG A 144 -11.85 -4.78 -13.09
C ARG A 144 -11.26 -3.86 -14.15
N LEU A 145 -9.98 -3.54 -14.02
CA LEU A 145 -9.26 -2.70 -14.97
C LEU A 145 -9.19 -3.37 -16.36
N TRP A 146 -8.93 -4.68 -16.40
CA TRP A 146 -8.98 -5.43 -17.65
C TRP A 146 -10.39 -5.60 -18.20
N ASP A 147 -11.38 -5.88 -17.35
CA ASP A 147 -12.78 -5.93 -17.77
C ASP A 147 -13.21 -4.62 -18.44
N TYR A 148 -12.81 -3.47 -17.87
CA TYR A 148 -13.01 -2.16 -18.48
C TYR A 148 -12.31 -2.05 -19.84
N ALA A 149 -11.03 -2.40 -19.92
CA ALA A 149 -10.25 -2.35 -21.17
C ALA A 149 -10.91 -3.16 -22.30
N PHE A 150 -11.39 -4.37 -22.00
CA PHE A 150 -12.05 -5.24 -22.97
C PHE A 150 -13.48 -4.81 -23.32
N SER A 151 -14.15 -4.08 -22.44
CA SER A 151 -15.51 -3.58 -22.68
C SER A 151 -15.56 -2.31 -23.53
N LYS A 152 -14.44 -1.60 -23.68
CA LYS A 152 -14.37 -0.32 -24.37
C LYS A 152 -14.18 -0.53 -25.88
N GLU A 153 -15.11 -0.01 -26.69
CA GLU A 153 -15.09 -0.20 -28.15
C GLU A 153 -13.92 0.50 -28.84
N ASP A 154 -13.52 1.70 -28.38
CA ASP A 154 -12.48 2.53 -28.99
C ASP A 154 -11.43 2.96 -27.93
N ILE A 155 -10.61 2.02 -27.45
CA ILE A 155 -9.46 2.33 -26.59
C ILE A 155 -8.27 2.79 -27.45
N SER A 156 -7.64 3.91 -27.10
CA SER A 156 -6.43 4.37 -27.78
C SER A 156 -5.19 3.61 -27.30
N ASP A 157 -4.12 3.61 -28.11
CA ASP A 157 -2.83 3.02 -27.71
C ASP A 157 -2.30 3.66 -26.41
N ASP A 158 -2.40 4.99 -26.29
CA ASP A 158 -1.99 5.71 -25.08
C ASP A 158 -2.81 5.27 -23.84
N GLU A 159 -4.12 5.11 -23.97
CA GLU A 159 -4.96 4.65 -22.86
C GLU A 159 -4.64 3.20 -22.49
N LEU A 160 -4.40 2.33 -23.48
CA LEU A 160 -4.01 0.95 -23.24
C LEU A 160 -2.65 0.85 -22.53
N GLU A 161 -1.68 1.69 -22.92
CA GLU A 161 -0.38 1.77 -22.25
C GLU A 161 -0.50 2.25 -20.80
N GLU A 162 -1.43 3.15 -20.52
CA GLU A 162 -1.71 3.62 -19.17
C GLU A 162 -2.34 2.52 -18.31
N LEU A 163 -3.34 1.82 -18.85
CA LEU A 163 -3.98 0.68 -18.21
C LEU A 163 -2.97 -0.42 -17.89
N ASP A 164 -2.06 -0.74 -18.83
CA ASP A 164 -0.99 -1.71 -18.58
C ASP A 164 -0.08 -1.28 -17.43
N LEU A 165 0.32 0.00 -17.37
CA LEU A 165 1.16 0.51 -16.29
C LEU A 165 0.47 0.44 -14.92
N ILE A 166 -0.80 0.85 -14.84
CA ILE A 166 -1.60 0.75 -13.60
C ILE A 166 -1.75 -0.71 -13.21
N ASN A 167 -2.01 -1.60 -14.16
CA ASN A 167 -2.13 -3.02 -13.91
C ASN A 167 -0.83 -3.63 -13.37
N ARG A 168 0.33 -3.31 -13.95
CA ARG A 168 1.64 -3.76 -13.45
C ARG A 168 1.88 -3.30 -12.01
N TRP A 169 1.51 -2.07 -11.68
CA TRP A 169 1.59 -1.53 -10.32
C TRP A 169 0.69 -2.30 -9.34
N LEU A 170 -0.60 -2.49 -9.67
CA LEU A 170 -1.55 -3.24 -8.84
C LEU A 170 -1.17 -4.71 -8.68
N PHE A 171 -0.66 -5.32 -9.75
CA PHE A 171 -0.16 -6.69 -9.72
C PHE A 171 1.02 -6.84 -8.76
N LEU A 172 1.98 -5.90 -8.80
CA LEU A 172 3.12 -5.95 -7.89
C LEU A 172 2.69 -5.77 -6.43
N LEU A 173 1.74 -4.88 -6.14
CA LEU A 173 1.15 -4.74 -4.82
C LEU A 173 0.47 -6.04 -4.36
N THR A 174 -0.32 -6.66 -5.23
CA THR A 174 -0.93 -7.97 -4.98
C THR A 174 0.13 -8.99 -4.55
N LYS A 175 1.25 -9.07 -5.28
CA LYS A 175 2.35 -9.98 -4.96
C LYS A 175 3.01 -9.64 -3.63
N VAL A 176 3.31 -8.38 -3.37
CA VAL A 176 3.91 -7.94 -2.11
C VAL A 176 3.09 -8.40 -0.91
N PHE A 177 1.79 -8.12 -0.89
CA PHE A 177 0.94 -8.47 0.25
C PHE A 177 0.58 -9.97 0.31
N ALA A 178 0.44 -10.63 -0.84
CA ALA A 178 0.21 -12.08 -0.88
C ALA A 178 1.44 -12.87 -0.41
N ILE A 179 2.65 -12.40 -0.71
CA ILE A 179 3.89 -13.03 -0.26
C ILE A 179 4.12 -12.71 1.22
N SER A 180 3.99 -11.45 1.63
CA SER A 180 4.21 -11.05 3.03
C SER A 180 3.31 -11.82 4.00
N SER A 181 2.05 -12.06 3.66
CA SER A 181 1.11 -12.84 4.48
C SER A 181 1.48 -14.33 4.64
N ARG A 182 2.33 -14.87 3.76
CA ARG A 182 2.73 -16.29 3.74
C ARG A 182 4.12 -16.54 4.32
N LEU A 183 4.95 -15.51 4.48
CA LEU A 183 6.27 -15.64 5.07
C LEU A 183 6.16 -16.14 6.52
N GLU A 184 7.03 -17.07 6.91
CA GLU A 184 7.15 -17.54 8.30
C GLU A 184 7.97 -16.56 9.17
N ASP A 185 8.85 -15.79 8.53
CA ASP A 185 9.62 -14.74 9.16
C ASP A 185 8.77 -13.46 9.27
N MET A 186 8.38 -13.14 10.50
CA MET A 186 7.54 -11.98 10.83
C MET A 186 8.22 -10.65 10.48
N GLU A 187 9.53 -10.53 10.68
CA GLU A 187 10.25 -9.29 10.40
C GLU A 187 10.30 -9.04 8.89
N LYS A 188 10.67 -10.06 8.12
CA LYS A 188 10.68 -9.97 6.64
C LYS A 188 9.29 -9.73 6.06
N SER A 189 8.27 -10.37 6.65
CA SER A 189 6.86 -10.15 6.32
C SER A 189 6.51 -8.67 6.45
N VAL A 190 6.77 -8.09 7.62
CA VAL A 190 6.49 -6.68 7.94
C VAL A 190 7.27 -5.73 7.04
N GLU A 191 8.56 -5.97 6.88
CA GLU A 191 9.44 -5.15 6.02
C GLU A 191 8.89 -5.10 4.60
N LEU A 192 8.57 -6.26 4.01
CA LEU A 192 8.05 -6.34 2.65
C LEU A 192 6.74 -5.56 2.48
N SER A 193 5.81 -5.66 3.45
CA SER A 193 4.56 -4.88 3.40
C SER A 193 4.78 -3.38 3.57
N ARG A 194 5.73 -2.94 4.41
CA ARG A 194 6.07 -1.51 4.54
C ARG A 194 6.59 -0.94 3.22
N PHE A 195 7.40 -1.72 2.51
CA PHE A 195 7.83 -1.38 1.14
C PHE A 195 6.63 -1.35 0.16
N GLY A 196 5.70 -2.29 0.27
CA GLY A 196 4.44 -2.28 -0.50
C GLY A 196 3.58 -1.04 -0.28
N ILE A 197 3.49 -0.58 0.96
CA ILE A 197 2.78 0.66 1.32
C ILE A 197 3.42 1.87 0.64
N VAL A 198 4.76 1.97 0.65
CA VAL A 198 5.45 3.06 -0.08
C VAL A 198 5.24 2.95 -1.59
N LEU A 199 5.31 1.75 -2.17
CA LEU A 199 5.00 1.51 -3.58
C LEU A 199 3.57 1.98 -3.94
N TYR A 200 2.60 1.69 -3.07
CA TYR A 200 1.23 2.14 -3.28
C TYR A 200 1.14 3.67 -3.33
N LEU A 201 1.76 4.35 -2.37
CA LEU A 201 1.77 5.82 -2.33
C LEU A 201 2.54 6.43 -3.51
N ARG A 202 3.63 5.79 -3.95
CA ARG A 202 4.38 6.15 -5.17
C ARG A 202 3.49 6.08 -6.41
N GLY A 203 2.76 4.98 -6.57
CA GLY A 203 1.81 4.82 -7.67
C GLY A 203 0.72 5.90 -7.66
N LEU A 204 0.10 6.17 -6.50
CA LEU A 204 -0.86 7.27 -6.37
C LEU A 204 -0.26 8.63 -6.74
N LYS A 205 0.92 8.96 -6.20
CA LYS A 205 1.60 10.23 -6.48
C LYS A 205 1.88 10.41 -7.98
N ILE A 206 2.40 9.39 -8.64
CA ILE A 206 2.84 9.47 -10.04
C ILE A 206 1.65 9.43 -11.01
N LEU A 207 0.74 8.47 -10.81
CA LEU A 207 -0.31 8.17 -11.77
C LEU A 207 -1.54 9.08 -11.61
N TYR A 208 -1.83 9.54 -10.39
CA TYR A 208 -3.08 10.25 -10.08
C TYR A 208 -2.85 11.70 -9.65
N GLU A 209 -1.82 11.97 -8.85
CA GLU A 209 -1.70 13.27 -8.16
C GLU A 209 -0.67 14.24 -8.77
N THR A 210 0.23 13.80 -9.68
CA THR A 210 1.18 14.71 -10.33
C THR A 210 0.67 15.18 -11.70
N PRO A 211 0.25 16.46 -11.86
CA PRO A 211 -0.32 16.95 -13.11
C PRO A 211 0.72 16.94 -14.24
N GLY A 212 0.30 16.55 -15.44
CA GLY A 212 1.09 16.71 -16.67
C GLY A 212 2.23 15.71 -16.88
N ILE A 213 2.43 14.72 -16.00
CA ILE A 213 3.35 13.61 -16.28
C ILE A 213 2.86 12.81 -17.50
N SER A 214 3.77 12.53 -18.44
CA SER A 214 3.52 11.63 -19.58
C SER A 214 3.64 10.17 -19.16
N ILE A 215 2.94 9.26 -19.84
CA ILE A 215 3.01 7.82 -19.57
C ILE A 215 4.45 7.31 -19.63
N GLY A 216 5.24 7.75 -20.62
CA GLY A 216 6.66 7.38 -20.72
C GLY A 216 7.49 7.80 -19.50
N THR A 217 7.26 9.00 -18.96
CA THR A 217 7.92 9.46 -17.72
C THR A 217 7.42 8.67 -16.52
N ALA A 218 6.11 8.39 -16.41
CA ALA A 218 5.55 7.58 -15.33
C ALA A 218 6.13 6.15 -15.34
N LYS A 219 6.22 5.51 -16.51
CA LYS A 219 6.87 4.20 -16.72
C LYS A 219 8.31 4.22 -16.21
N GLN A 220 9.09 5.23 -16.59
CA GLN A 220 10.49 5.34 -16.17
C GLN A 220 10.63 5.50 -14.65
N MET A 221 9.77 6.31 -14.02
CA MET A 221 9.78 6.50 -12.58
C MET A 221 9.42 5.21 -11.84
N LEU A 222 8.30 4.57 -12.23
CA LEU A 222 7.81 3.34 -11.59
C LEU A 222 8.68 2.12 -11.87
N ARG A 223 9.42 2.08 -12.98
CA ARG A 223 10.36 1.00 -13.26
C ARG A 223 11.38 0.83 -12.13
N GLN A 224 11.96 1.92 -11.62
CA GLN A 224 12.90 1.86 -10.50
C GLN A 224 12.23 1.37 -9.21
N ASP A 225 10.98 1.79 -8.97
CA ASP A 225 10.17 1.30 -7.86
C ASP A 225 9.93 -0.21 -7.99
N PHE A 226 9.59 -0.71 -9.18
CA PHE A 226 9.33 -2.12 -9.42
C PHE A 226 10.60 -2.97 -9.24
N GLU A 227 11.73 -2.56 -9.80
CA GLU A 227 13.02 -3.23 -9.64
C GLU A 227 13.43 -3.33 -8.16
N LEU A 228 13.20 -2.27 -7.37
CA LEU A 228 13.46 -2.28 -5.93
C LEU A 228 12.56 -3.29 -5.21
N ILE A 229 11.25 -3.26 -5.49
CA ILE A 229 10.27 -4.12 -4.82
C ILE A 229 10.48 -5.59 -5.16
N ILE A 230 10.77 -5.93 -6.42
CA ILE A 230 11.06 -7.29 -6.84
C ILE A 230 12.31 -7.82 -6.12
N ARG A 231 13.33 -6.98 -5.95
CA ARG A 231 14.52 -7.33 -5.15
C ARG A 231 14.17 -7.61 -3.69
N LYS A 232 13.32 -6.78 -3.07
CA LYS A 232 12.85 -7.02 -1.69
C LYS A 232 12.03 -8.31 -1.56
N ILE A 233 11.22 -8.64 -2.57
CA ILE A 233 10.53 -9.93 -2.63
C ILE A 233 11.55 -11.08 -2.62
N LEU A 234 12.59 -11.02 -3.44
CA LEU A 234 13.64 -12.05 -3.48
C LEU A 234 14.44 -12.14 -2.17
N GLU A 235 14.83 -11.00 -1.59
CA GLU A 235 15.54 -10.94 -0.29
C GLU A 235 14.72 -11.53 0.87
N SER A 236 13.39 -11.51 0.76
CA SER A 236 12.50 -12.14 1.73
C SER A 236 12.66 -13.67 1.81
N GLY A 237 13.35 -14.28 0.82
CA GLY A 237 13.51 -15.72 0.68
C GLY A 237 12.40 -16.38 -0.14
N TYR A 238 11.62 -15.57 -0.87
CA TYR A 238 10.64 -16.08 -1.82
C TYR A 238 11.35 -16.55 -3.10
N ASP A 239 11.20 -17.83 -3.42
CA ASP A 239 11.60 -18.37 -4.71
C ASP A 239 10.43 -18.26 -5.70
N PHE A 240 10.66 -17.70 -6.90
CA PHE A 240 9.64 -17.66 -7.96
C PHE A 240 9.20 -19.07 -8.32
N GLN A 241 7.93 -19.41 -8.08
CA GLN A 241 7.49 -20.80 -8.17
C GLN A 241 6.83 -21.18 -9.51
N LYS A 242 6.29 -20.23 -10.32
CA LYS A 242 5.45 -20.56 -11.51
C LYS A 242 5.35 -19.45 -12.58
N ALA A 243 4.63 -19.77 -13.68
CA ALA A 243 4.23 -18.86 -14.76
C ALA A 243 3.55 -17.57 -14.29
N ASP A 244 2.87 -17.59 -13.14
CA ASP A 244 2.22 -16.41 -12.55
C ASP A 244 3.22 -15.37 -11.99
N ASP A 245 4.52 -15.68 -11.97
CA ASP A 245 5.59 -14.75 -11.60
C ASP A 245 6.30 -14.17 -12.84
N TYR A 246 5.80 -14.46 -14.06
CA TYR A 246 6.40 -14.02 -15.33
C TYR A 246 6.60 -12.50 -15.41
N LEU A 247 5.65 -11.72 -14.90
CA LEU A 247 5.77 -10.25 -14.83
C LEU A 247 6.91 -9.79 -13.90
N LEU A 248 7.21 -10.56 -12.84
CA LEU A 248 8.33 -10.26 -11.94
C LEU A 248 9.68 -10.55 -12.62
N SER A 249 9.74 -11.58 -13.46
CA SER A 249 10.92 -11.84 -14.30
C SER A 249 11.05 -10.84 -15.45
N GLU A 250 9.96 -10.47 -16.12
CA GLU A 250 9.97 -9.54 -17.26
C GLU A 250 10.53 -8.17 -16.86
N VAL A 251 10.10 -7.64 -15.71
CA VAL A 251 10.60 -6.35 -15.19
C VAL A 251 12.10 -6.39 -14.85
N LEU A 252 12.67 -7.57 -14.57
CA LEU A 252 14.11 -7.73 -14.33
C LEU A 252 14.94 -7.96 -15.60
N GLU A 253 14.30 -8.38 -16.71
CA GLU A 253 14.97 -8.72 -17.98
C GLU A 253 15.05 -7.53 -18.97
N GLU A 254 14.16 -6.54 -18.86
CA GLU A 254 14.20 -5.26 -19.60
C GLU A 254 15.06 -4.18 -18.93
#